data_AF-A0AA38FCN6-F1
#
_entry.id   AF-A0AA38FCN6-F1
#
_cell.length_a   1.000
_cell.length_b   1.000
_cell.length_c   1.000
_cell.angle_alpha   90.00
_cell.angle_beta   90.00
_cell.angle_gamma   90.00
#
_symmetry.space_group_name_H-M   'P 1'
#
loop_
_entity.id
_entity.type
_entity.pdbx_description
1 polymer ?
#
loop_
_entity_poly.entity_id
_entity_poly.type
_entity_poly.pdbx_seq_one_letter_code
_entity_poly.pdbx_strand_id
1 'polypeptide(L)' 'GGAGVILFPLDGEPMPLSFKIDFECTNNIAKYEALVLGLQTTYALDIKSIHIFGDSQLVINQVN' A
#
# COMPACT_ATOMS: atom_id res chain seq x y z
N GLY A 1 10.49 -6.54 -8.65
CA GLY A 1 10.12 -5.14 -8.97
C GLY A 1 9.99 -4.34 -7.70
N GLY A 2 9.08 -3.37 -7.62
CA GLY A 2 8.92 -2.55 -6.42
C GLY A 2 7.49 -2.10 -6.19
N ALA A 3 7.16 -1.81 -4.94
CA ALA A 3 5.88 -1.29 -4.49
C ALA A 3 6.09 0.01 -3.73
N GLY A 4 5.22 0.99 -3.94
CA GLY A 4 5.25 2.28 -3.25
C GLY A 4 3.95 2.53 -2.51
N VAL A 5 4.04 3.05 -1.29
CA VAL A 5 2.90 3.45 -0.46
C VAL A 5 3.21 4.83 0.11
N ILE A 6 2.21 5.71 0.20
CA ILE A 6 2.35 6.98 0.91
C ILE A 6 1.31 6.98 2.04
N LEU A 7 1.78 7.13 3.27
CA LEU A 7 0.91 7.32 4.42
C LEU A 7 0.66 8.81 4.60
N PHE A 8 -0.62 9.20 4.66
CA PHE A 8 -1.05 10.57 4.91
C PHE A 8 -1.64 10.65 6.33
N PRO A 9 -0.85 11.05 7.33
CA PRO A 9 -1.38 11.33 8.66
C PRO A 9 -2.28 12.59 8.63
N LEU A 10 -3.25 12.66 9.55
CA LEU A 10 -4.12 13.84 9.70
C LEU A 10 -3.33 15.06 10.18
N ASP A 11 -2.41 14.85 11.13
CA ASP A 11 -1.52 15.86 11.68
C ASP A 11 -0.07 15.40 11.49
N GLY A 12 0.52 15.74 10.34
CA GLY A 12 1.91 15.41 10.04
C GLY A 12 2.24 15.46 8.55
N GLU A 13 3.50 15.17 8.25
CA GLU A 13 3.99 15.13 6.88
C GLU A 13 3.71 13.77 6.23
N PRO A 14 3.46 13.73 4.91
CA PRO A 14 3.35 12.47 4.17
C PRO A 14 4.60 11.61 4.36
N MET A 15 4.41 10.33 4.64
CA MET A 15 5.49 9.37 4.79
C MET A 15 5.52 8.42 3.57
N PRO A 16 6.41 8.67 2.59
CA PRO A 16 6.59 7.75 1.47
C PRO A 16 7.36 6.51 1.94
N LEU A 17 6.86 5.34 1.56
CA LEU A 17 7.42 4.03 1.82
C LEU A 17 7.65 3.33 0.49
N SER A 18 8.79 2.66 0.37
CA SER A 18 9.16 1.88 -0.80
C SER A 18 9.56 0.49 -0.37
N PHE A 19 9.00 -0.51 -1.03
CA PHE A 19 9.23 -1.91 -0.75
C PHE A 19 9.85 -2.58 -1.97
N LYS A 20 10.88 -3.38 -1.71
CA LYS A 20 11.47 -4.23 -2.73
C LYS A 20 10.65 -5.51 -2.86
N ILE A 21 10.28 -5.86 -4.09
CA ILE A 21 9.62 -7.14 -4.40
C ILE A 21 10.69 -8.07 -4.97
N ASP A 22 11.06 -9.08 -4.18
CA ASP A 22 12.16 -10.01 -4.48
C ASP A 22 11.80 -11.15 -5.45
N PHE A 23 10.62 -11.08 -6.08
CA PHE A 23 10.17 -12.02 -7.10
C PHE A 23 9.76 -11.32 -8.39
N GLU A 24 9.60 -12.10 -9.47
CA GLU A 24 9.09 -11.58 -10.74
C GLU A 24 7.69 -11.01 -10.54
N CYS A 25 7.52 -9.71 -10.82
CA CYS A 25 6.25 -9.04 -10.61
C CYS A 25 5.81 -8.31 -11.88
N THR A 26 4.54 -8.46 -12.24
CA THR A 26 3.86 -7.58 -13.19
C THR A 26 3.40 -6.31 -12.47
N ASN A 27 2.97 -5.28 -13.22
CA ASN A 27 2.44 -4.05 -12.62
C ASN A 27 1.26 -4.32 -11.67
N ASN A 28 0.37 -5.25 -12.03
CA ASN A 28 -0.77 -5.61 -11.19
C ASN A 28 -0.34 -6.29 -9.88
N ILE A 29 0.66 -7.17 -9.95
CA ILE A 29 1.26 -7.80 -8.76
C ILE A 29 1.91 -6.73 -7.89
N ALA A 30 2.68 -5.80 -8.46
CA ALA A 30 3.32 -4.73 -7.70
C ALA A 30 2.31 -3.83 -6.96
N LYS A 31 1.17 -3.53 -7.59
CA LYS A 31 0.07 -2.77 -6.95
C LYS A 31 -0.62 -3.55 -5.83
N TYR A 32 -0.82 -4.86 -6.03
CA TYR A 32 -1.38 -5.73 -4.99
C TYR A 32 -0.45 -5.83 -3.79
N GLU A 33 0.85 -6.05 -4.03
CA GLU A 33 1.88 -6.07 -2.98
C GLU A 33 1.95 -4.74 -2.25
N ALA A 34 1.84 -3.61 -2.94
CA ALA A 34 1.78 -2.29 -2.31
C ALA A 34 0.62 -2.17 -1.32
N LEU A 35 -0.56 -2.69 -1.67
CA LEU A 35 -1.71 -2.72 -0.77
C LEU A 35 -1.43 -3.58 0.48
N VAL A 36 -0.97 -4.82 0.28
CA VAL A 36 -0.69 -5.75 1.38
C VAL A 36 0.37 -5.19 2.32
N LEU A 37 1.48 -4.69 1.78
CA LEU A 37 2.59 -4.12 2.56
C LEU A 37 2.17 -2.82 3.26
N GLY A 38 1.34 -2.00 2.62
CA GLY A 38 0.73 -0.82 3.23
C GLY A 38 -0.12 -1.18 4.44
N LEU A 39 -1.00 -2.17 4.33
CA LEU A 39 -1.84 -2.68 5.42
C LEU A 39 -1.03 -3.27 6.57
N GLN A 40 0.01 -4.05 6.27
CA GLN A 40 0.91 -4.59 7.30
C GLN A 40 1.65 -3.47 8.04
N THR A 41 2.07 -2.44 7.32
CA THR A 41 2.77 -1.30 7.92
C THR A 41 1.84 -0.50 8.82
N THR A 42 0.61 -0.21 8.40
CA THR A 42 -0.35 0.53 9.22
C THR A 42 -0.74 -0.25 10.47
N TYR A 43 -0.87 -1.58 10.36
CA TYR A 43 -1.08 -2.46 11.50
C TYR A 43 0.12 -2.42 12.48
N ALA A 44 1.35 -2.51 11.98
CA ALA A 44 2.56 -2.43 12.81
C ALA A 44 2.73 -1.08 13.52
N LEU A 45 2.18 -0.01 12.94
CA LEU A 45 2.15 1.34 13.50
C LEU A 45 0.96 1.59 14.45
N ASP A 46 0.15 0.57 14.75
CA ASP A 46 -1.08 0.66 15.57
C ASP A 46 -2.09 1.72 15.07
N ILE A 47 -2.16 1.90 13.74
CA ILE A 47 -3.11 2.83 13.12
C ILE A 47 -4.48 2.15 13.07
N LYS A 48 -5.46 2.70 13.80
CA LYS A 48 -6.78 2.09 13.99
C LYS A 48 -7.77 2.32 12.85
N SER A 49 -7.53 3.33 12.02
CA SER A 49 -8.42 3.69 10.91
C SER A 49 -7.60 4.24 9.75
N ILE A 50 -7.82 3.70 8.56
CA ILE A 50 -7.12 4.08 7.33
C ILE A 50 -8.12 4.22 6.18
N HIS A 51 -7.84 5.15 5.27
CA HIS A 51 -8.49 5.23 3.97
C HIS A 51 -7.47 4.89 2.91
N ILE A 52 -7.80 3.95 2.03
CA ILE A 52 -6.88 3.44 1.02
C ILE A 52 -7.31 3.98 -0.33
N PHE A 53 -6.37 4.61 -1.02
CA PHE A 53 -6.55 5.11 -2.38
C PHE A 53 -5.64 4.31 -3.31
N GLY A 54 -6.22 3.69 -4.34
CA GLY A 54 -5.49 2.92 -5.34
C GLY A 54 -5.89 3.36 -6.74
N ASP A 55 -4.95 3.32 -7.68
CA ASP A 55 -5.18 3.64 -9.09
C ASP A 55 -5.72 2.43 -9.89
N SER A 56 -5.86 1.26 -9.25
CA SER A 56 -6.29 0.02 -9.87
C SER A 56 -7.68 -0.39 -9.40
N GLN A 57 -8.68 -0.22 -10.28
CA GLN A 57 -10.05 -0.71 -10.06
C GLN A 57 -10.09 -2.22 -9.81
N LEU A 58 -9.15 -3.00 -10.36
CA LEU A 58 -9.07 -4.45 -10.12
C LEU A 58 -8.71 -4.78 -8.68
N VAL A 59 -7.77 -4.05 -8.09
CA VAL A 59 -7.38 -4.25 -6.68
C VAL A 59 -8.50 -3.77 -5.77
N ILE A 60 -9.15 -2.64 -6.08
CA ILE A 60 -10.29 -2.13 -5.31
C ILE A 60 -11.48 -3.12 -5.33
N ASN A 61 -11.79 -3.72 -6.48
CA ASN A 61 -12.91 -4.66 -6.63
C ASN A 61 -12.68 -6.05 -6.02
N GLN A 62 -11.44 -6.41 -5.64
CA GLN A 62 -11.14 -7.68 -4.96
C GLN A 62 -11.31 -7.60 -3.44
N VAL A 63 -11.34 -6.39 -2.86
CA VAL A 63 -11.41 -6.16 -1.41
C VAL A 63 -12.76 -5.55 -0.99
N ASN A 64 -13.62 -5.21 -1.95
CA ASN A 64 -15.01 -4.80 -1.73
C ASN A 64 -15.94 -6.02 -1.59
#